data_AF-A0AA93AJR3-F1
#
_entry.id   AF-A0AA93AJR3-F1
#
_cell.length_a   1.000
_cell.length_b   1.000
_cell.length_c   1.000
_cell.angle_alpha   90.00
_cell.angle_beta   90.00
_cell.angle_gamma   90.00
#
_symmetry.space_group_name_H-M   'P 1'
#
loop_
_entity.id
_entity.type
_entity.pdbx_description
1 polymer ?
#
loop_
_entity_poly.entity_id
_entity_poly.type
_entity_poly.pdbx_seq_one_letter_code
_entity_poly.pdbx_strand_id
1 'polypeptide(L)'
;MDSFLVSQLPDFLDSPIFNKLRNEMKAEIIPPIADIKMDVLVLEKILSTTGKEIDISEIKINSDNTIIYKNKRVILHIRDVASYGGKMSLPKYHLANCKKLKEMWEKNKSGRYVAATRSDGIFTIKSQNTDKTEWITSEEKLDVCKCCLDTLNWKNYSKEYREKDNIFSTFDLKEFFSVYPNSATTYNAEHNDITAPINDYSKNFQIISKQYRESVNWQCEICNISLERKNLNQFLHVHHRDRQKNNNKKDNLQALCIECHSNQDDHGHMKNSLQLMSFIKIKKDMVSAANSS
;
A
#
# COMPACT_ATOMS: atom_id res chain seq x y z
N MET A 1 33.31 6.20 -41.53
CA MET A 1 32.52 6.00 -40.31
C MET A 1 32.41 4.50 -40.13
N ASP A 2 33.38 3.91 -39.43
CA ASP A 2 33.39 2.48 -39.19
C ASP A 2 32.30 2.13 -38.18
N SER A 3 31.34 1.32 -38.62
CA SER A 3 30.36 0.72 -37.74
C SER A 3 31.08 -0.28 -36.83
N PHE A 4 31.18 0.03 -35.54
CA PHE A 4 31.57 -0.96 -34.55
C PHE A 4 30.54 -2.10 -34.59
N LEU A 5 30.96 -3.27 -35.12
CA LEU A 5 30.23 -4.52 -34.97
C LEU A 5 30.27 -4.87 -33.48
N VAL A 6 29.18 -4.56 -32.77
CA VAL A 6 28.96 -5.08 -31.42
C VAL A 6 28.75 -6.59 -31.58
N SER A 7 29.79 -7.37 -31.32
CA SER A 7 29.67 -8.82 -31.19
C SER A 7 28.68 -9.10 -30.07
N GLN A 8 27.54 -9.73 -30.39
CA GLN A 8 26.64 -10.21 -29.37
C GLN A 8 27.39 -11.21 -28.48
N LEU A 9 27.19 -11.10 -27.16
CA LEU A 9 27.74 -12.07 -26.23
C LEU A 9 27.16 -13.45 -26.55
N PRO A 10 27.98 -14.51 -26.53
CA PRO A 10 27.49 -15.86 -26.80
C PRO A 10 26.44 -16.26 -25.77
N ASP A 11 25.35 -16.87 -26.24
CA ASP A 11 24.35 -17.45 -25.35
C ASP A 11 24.88 -18.75 -24.75
N PHE A 12 25.18 -18.71 -23.46
CA PHE A 12 25.69 -19.87 -22.74
C PHE A 12 24.63 -20.93 -22.49
N LEU A 13 23.34 -20.65 -22.73
CA LEU A 13 22.28 -21.65 -22.72
C LEU A 13 22.41 -22.63 -23.90
N ASP A 14 23.06 -22.24 -24.99
CA ASP A 14 23.33 -23.10 -26.13
C ASP A 14 24.60 -23.94 -25.97
N SER A 15 25.41 -23.68 -24.94
CA SER A 15 26.68 -24.38 -24.73
C SER A 15 26.50 -25.78 -24.12
N PRO A 16 26.90 -26.86 -24.82
CA PRO A 16 26.79 -28.22 -24.31
C PRO A 16 27.59 -28.44 -23.02
N ILE A 17 28.75 -27.79 -22.90
CA ILE A 17 29.65 -27.91 -21.75
C ILE A 17 29.00 -27.31 -20.50
N PHE A 18 28.43 -26.11 -20.60
CA PHE A 18 27.78 -25.45 -19.46
C PHE A 18 26.46 -26.12 -19.09
N ASN A 19 25.70 -26.63 -20.06
CA ASN A 19 24.50 -27.41 -19.79
C ASN A 19 24.80 -28.71 -19.04
N LYS A 20 25.88 -29.41 -19.39
CA LYS A 20 26.32 -30.60 -18.68
C LYS A 20 26.69 -30.28 -17.23
N LEU A 21 27.51 -29.25 -17.02
CA LEU A 21 27.92 -28.82 -15.69
C LEU A 21 26.70 -28.41 -14.83
N ARG A 22 25.76 -27.65 -15.39
CA ARG A 22 24.54 -27.24 -14.70
C ARG A 22 23.73 -28.45 -14.20
N ASN A 23 23.59 -29.48 -15.04
CA ASN A 23 22.89 -30.70 -14.69
C ASN A 23 23.61 -31.48 -13.57
N GLU A 24 24.94 -31.57 -13.62
CA GLU A 24 25.75 -32.19 -12.56
C GLU A 24 25.59 -31.44 -11.23
N MET A 25 25.50 -30.11 -11.28
CA MET A 25 25.27 -29.24 -10.12
C MET A 25 23.81 -29.27 -9.62
N LYS A 26 22.88 -29.95 -10.31
CA LYS A 26 21.44 -29.90 -10.05
C LYS A 26 20.89 -28.47 -9.99
N ALA A 27 21.47 -27.56 -10.77
CA ALA A 27 21.06 -26.16 -10.80
C ALA A 27 19.93 -25.95 -11.81
N GLU A 28 18.91 -25.20 -11.42
CA GLU A 28 17.77 -24.86 -12.28
C GLU A 28 18.15 -23.75 -13.29
N ILE A 29 17.49 -23.73 -14.45
CA ILE A 29 17.60 -22.60 -15.39
C ILE A 29 16.75 -21.47 -14.84
N ILE A 30 17.40 -20.39 -14.41
CA ILE A 30 16.73 -19.17 -14.00
C ILE A 30 16.44 -18.36 -15.26
N PRO A 31 15.22 -17.82 -15.44
CA PRO A 31 14.91 -16.94 -16.57
C PRO A 31 15.86 -15.73 -16.63
N PRO A 32 15.99 -15.07 -17.80
CA PRO A 32 16.79 -13.87 -17.94
C PRO A 32 16.43 -12.86 -16.86
N ILE A 33 17.43 -12.18 -16.27
CA ILE A 33 17.21 -11.20 -15.20
C ILE A 33 16.19 -10.13 -15.60
N ALA A 34 16.10 -9.82 -16.90
CA ALA A 34 15.10 -8.90 -17.47
C ALA A 34 13.65 -9.38 -17.29
N ASP A 35 13.41 -10.70 -17.27
CA ASP A 35 12.08 -11.32 -17.12
C ASP A 35 11.76 -11.64 -15.65
N ILE A 36 12.75 -11.55 -14.76
CA ILE A 36 12.53 -11.56 -13.32
C ILE A 36 11.90 -10.21 -12.96
N LYS A 37 10.57 -10.12 -13.08
CA LYS A 37 9.81 -9.10 -12.35
C LYS A 37 10.15 -9.29 -10.88
N MET A 38 10.98 -8.39 -10.35
CA MET A 38 11.29 -8.36 -8.94
C MET A 38 9.95 -8.30 -8.21
N ASP A 39 9.58 -9.43 -7.60
CA ASP A 39 8.27 -9.59 -7.00
C ASP A 39 8.07 -8.44 -6.01
N VAL A 40 6.91 -7.80 -6.07
CA VAL A 40 6.63 -6.60 -5.26
C VAL A 40 6.95 -6.92 -3.79
N LEU A 41 6.59 -8.14 -3.34
CA LEU A 41 6.89 -8.67 -2.01
C LEU A 41 8.38 -8.67 -1.65
N VAL A 42 9.26 -9.06 -2.58
CA VAL A 42 10.71 -9.11 -2.35
C VAL A 42 11.26 -7.69 -2.18
N LEU A 43 10.78 -6.74 -2.98
CA LEU A 43 11.16 -5.34 -2.83
C LEU A 43 10.64 -4.75 -1.51
N GLU A 44 9.40 -5.07 -1.09
CA GLU A 44 8.88 -4.61 0.20
C GLU A 44 9.72 -5.12 1.35
N LYS A 45 10.09 -6.41 1.31
CA LYS A 45 10.91 -7.05 2.34
C LYS A 45 12.30 -6.43 2.41
N ILE A 46 12.94 -6.15 1.26
CA ILE A 46 14.25 -5.50 1.24
C ILE A 46 14.16 -4.08 1.80
N LEU A 47 13.19 -3.28 1.34
CA LEU A 47 13.01 -1.91 1.82
C LEU A 47 12.70 -1.84 3.32
N SER A 48 11.96 -2.82 3.87
CA SER A 48 11.60 -2.85 5.29
C SER A 48 12.70 -3.40 6.20
N THR A 49 13.73 -4.06 5.65
CA THR A 49 14.81 -4.68 6.43
C THR A 49 16.15 -3.98 6.20
N THR A 50 16.93 -4.43 5.22
CA THR A 50 18.31 -3.99 4.97
C THR A 50 18.40 -2.72 4.12
N GLY A 51 17.28 -2.32 3.52
CA GLY A 51 17.23 -1.24 2.55
C GLY A 51 17.84 -1.63 1.20
N LYS A 52 17.61 -0.79 0.18
CA LYS A 52 18.11 -1.00 -1.18
C LYS A 52 19.00 0.16 -1.63
N GLU A 53 20.15 -0.15 -2.23
CA GLU A 53 20.96 0.85 -2.94
C GLU A 53 20.16 1.42 -4.12
N ILE A 54 20.18 2.74 -4.23
CA ILE A 54 19.36 3.46 -5.21
C ILE A 54 20.22 4.27 -6.15
N ASP A 55 19.84 4.25 -7.42
CA ASP A 55 20.25 5.30 -8.36
C ASP A 55 19.39 6.55 -8.10
N ILE A 56 20.03 7.71 -8.10
CA ILE A 56 19.37 9.01 -7.95
C ILE A 56 18.32 9.24 -9.05
N SER A 57 18.53 8.68 -10.24
CA SER A 57 17.61 8.78 -11.38
C SER A 57 16.25 8.11 -11.12
N GLU A 58 16.19 7.12 -10.23
CA GLU A 58 14.98 6.39 -9.87
C GLU A 58 14.16 7.09 -8.76
N ILE A 59 14.72 8.12 -8.12
CA ILE A 59 14.09 8.86 -7.03
C ILE A 59 13.20 9.97 -7.59
N LYS A 60 11.98 10.06 -7.07
CA LYS A 60 11.04 11.15 -7.37
C LYS A 60 10.83 12.00 -6.12
N ILE A 61 10.74 13.31 -6.28
CA ILE A 61 10.39 14.22 -5.19
C ILE A 61 8.91 14.53 -5.30
N ASN A 62 8.18 14.29 -4.22
CA ASN A 62 6.75 14.58 -4.16
C ASN A 62 6.49 16.08 -3.91
N SER A 63 5.26 16.54 -4.13
CA SER A 63 4.87 17.96 -3.93
C SER A 63 5.06 18.45 -2.49
N ASP A 64 5.02 17.56 -1.51
CA ASP A 64 5.29 17.81 -0.09
C ASP A 64 6.79 17.75 0.28
N ASN A 65 7.68 17.73 -0.72
CA ASN A 65 9.14 17.58 -0.61
C ASN A 65 9.64 16.21 -0.13
N THR A 66 8.77 15.25 0.17
CA THR A 66 9.18 13.90 0.58
C THR A 66 9.74 13.09 -0.59
N ILE A 67 10.50 12.05 -0.25
CA ILE A 67 11.23 11.23 -1.22
C ILE A 67 10.40 9.99 -1.58
N ILE A 68 10.18 9.79 -2.87
CA ILE A 68 9.45 8.65 -3.42
C ILE A 68 10.39 7.75 -4.22
N TYR A 69 10.38 6.46 -3.92
CA TYR A 69 11.04 5.41 -4.69
C TYR A 69 10.01 4.32 -5.02
N LYS A 70 9.85 4.00 -6.31
CA LYS A 70 8.88 2.99 -6.78
C LYS A 70 7.48 3.13 -6.15
N ASN A 71 6.92 4.35 -6.19
CA ASN A 71 5.61 4.73 -5.65
C ASN A 71 5.45 4.59 -4.12
N LYS A 72 6.56 4.42 -3.41
CA LYS A 72 6.59 4.40 -1.95
C LYS A 72 7.36 5.58 -1.40
N ARG A 73 6.86 6.16 -0.32
CA ARG A 73 7.62 7.14 0.44
C ARG A 73 8.69 6.41 1.23
N VAL A 74 9.94 6.81 1.00
CA VAL A 74 11.12 6.14 1.55
C VAL A 74 11.97 7.11 2.37
N ILE A 75 12.76 6.53 3.25
CA ILE A 75 13.83 7.17 3.99
C ILE A 75 15.15 6.86 3.28
N LEU A 76 16.05 7.84 3.20
CA LEU A 76 17.41 7.62 2.71
C LEU A 76 18.40 7.68 3.88
N HIS A 77 19.32 6.71 3.96
CA HIS A 77 20.41 6.73 4.93
C HIS A 77 21.70 6.23 4.29
N ILE A 78 22.84 6.46 4.94
CA ILE A 78 24.14 5.93 4.51
C ILE A 78 24.40 4.67 5.32
N ARG A 79 24.56 3.53 4.64
CA ARG A 79 24.83 2.23 5.28
C ARG A 79 26.31 2.08 5.63
N ASP A 80 27.20 2.48 4.72
CA ASP A 80 28.63 2.17 4.81
C ASP A 80 29.39 3.41 5.32
N VAL A 81 29.93 3.32 6.54
CA VAL A 81 30.54 4.43 7.28
C VAL A 81 32.02 4.14 7.57
N ALA A 82 32.90 5.01 7.09
CA ALA A 82 34.32 4.92 7.40
C ALA A 82 34.61 5.47 8.81
N SER A 83 35.40 4.73 9.60
CA SER A 83 35.87 5.19 10.91
C SER A 83 37.10 6.08 10.75
N TYR A 84 37.08 7.27 11.35
CA TYR A 84 38.21 8.21 11.36
C TYR A 84 38.62 8.52 12.81
N GLY A 85 39.84 8.13 13.19
CA GLY A 85 40.44 8.49 14.49
C GLY A 85 39.73 7.90 15.71
N GLY A 86 39.11 6.73 15.59
CA GLY A 86 38.46 6.03 16.72
C GLY A 86 37.13 6.63 17.18
N LYS A 87 36.62 7.69 16.52
CA LYS A 87 35.28 8.25 16.78
C LYS A 87 34.38 7.97 15.58
N MET A 88 33.35 7.14 15.80
CA MET A 88 32.32 6.89 14.80
C MET A 88 31.18 7.89 14.97
N SER A 89 31.07 8.84 14.04
CA SER A 89 29.86 9.67 13.94
C SER A 89 28.84 8.93 13.10
N LEU A 90 27.75 8.51 13.73
CA LEU A 90 26.65 7.89 13.01
C LEU A 90 26.04 8.87 12.00
N PRO A 91 25.65 8.39 10.80
CA PRO A 91 24.98 9.22 9.81
C PRO A 91 23.57 9.60 10.29
N LYS A 92 22.99 10.58 9.61
CA LYS A 92 21.58 10.94 9.78
C LYS A 92 20.77 10.39 8.62
N TYR A 93 19.51 10.07 8.86
CA TYR A 93 18.59 9.68 7.79
C TYR A 93 17.81 10.89 7.25
N HIS A 94 17.34 10.77 6.02
CA HIS A 94 16.69 11.83 5.26
C HIS A 94 15.27 11.40 4.84
N LEU A 95 14.32 12.32 5.02
CA LEU A 95 12.88 12.12 4.73
C LEU A 95 12.41 12.92 3.51
N ALA A 96 13.17 13.95 3.17
CA ALA A 96 12.80 14.98 2.20
C ALA A 96 14.02 15.40 1.39
N ASN A 97 13.78 16.02 0.22
CA ASN A 97 14.79 16.63 -0.63
C ASN A 97 15.38 17.90 0.00
N CYS A 98 16.07 17.72 1.12
CA CYS A 98 16.58 18.81 1.93
C CYS A 98 17.91 19.37 1.40
N LYS A 99 18.28 20.56 1.88
CA LYS A 99 19.54 21.23 1.53
C LYS A 99 20.75 20.30 1.61
N LYS A 100 20.87 19.52 2.70
CA LYS A 100 22.02 18.63 2.89
C LYS A 100 22.10 17.51 1.86
N LEU A 101 20.95 16.97 1.46
CA LEU A 101 20.88 15.91 0.46
C LEU A 101 21.27 16.45 -0.92
N LYS A 102 20.77 17.63 -1.29
CA LYS A 102 21.14 18.35 -2.52
C LYS A 102 22.65 18.60 -2.60
N GLU A 103 23.27 19.12 -1.53
CA GLU A 103 24.72 19.33 -1.45
C GLU A 103 25.52 18.03 -1.67
N MET A 104 25.01 16.89 -1.18
CA MET A 104 25.69 15.60 -1.32
C MET A 104 25.57 15.06 -2.75
N TRP A 105 24.45 15.31 -3.41
CA TRP A 105 24.23 14.96 -4.82
C TRP A 105 25.08 15.79 -5.76
N GLU A 106 25.17 17.11 -5.55
CA GLU A 106 26.04 18.01 -6.32
C GLU A 106 27.52 17.61 -6.24
N LYS A 107 27.93 17.02 -5.11
CA LYS A 107 29.28 16.49 -4.89
C LYS A 107 29.50 15.07 -5.43
N ASN A 108 28.58 14.54 -6.23
CA ASN A 108 28.60 13.16 -6.75
C ASN A 108 28.72 12.09 -5.65
N LYS A 109 28.09 12.32 -4.48
CA LYS A 109 28.05 11.37 -3.35
C LYS A 109 26.68 10.70 -3.18
N SER A 110 25.84 10.74 -4.21
CA SER A 110 24.51 10.12 -4.22
C SER A 110 24.54 8.60 -4.07
N GLY A 111 25.52 7.93 -4.68
CA GLY A 111 25.64 6.46 -4.67
C GLY A 111 25.93 5.83 -3.31
N ARG A 112 26.02 6.61 -2.23
CA ARG A 112 26.21 6.12 -0.86
C ARG A 112 24.90 5.90 -0.10
N TYR A 113 23.77 6.31 -0.68
CA TYR A 113 22.48 6.30 -0.02
C TYR A 113 21.70 5.01 -0.32
N VAL A 114 21.01 4.54 0.70
CA VAL A 114 20.16 3.36 0.68
C VAL A 114 18.74 3.79 1.05
N ALA A 115 17.75 3.36 0.26
CA ALA A 115 16.34 3.56 0.54
C ALA A 115 15.80 2.51 1.51
N ALA A 116 14.99 2.94 2.48
CA ALA A 116 14.30 2.07 3.41
C ALA A 116 12.87 2.57 3.68
N THR A 117 11.97 1.67 4.07
CA THR A 117 10.58 1.98 4.48
C THR A 117 10.33 1.64 5.96
N ARG A 118 11.39 1.33 6.72
CA ARG A 118 11.31 0.99 8.14
C ARG A 118 10.99 2.21 9.00
N SER A 119 10.21 2.01 10.06
CA SER A 119 9.71 3.07 10.94
C SER A 119 10.21 2.97 12.39
N ASP A 120 11.09 2.02 12.67
CA ASP A 120 11.71 1.78 13.98
C ASP A 120 12.87 2.74 14.30
N GLY A 121 13.45 3.39 13.29
CA GLY A 121 14.59 4.30 13.43
C GLY A 121 15.93 3.60 13.69
N ILE A 122 15.94 2.28 13.55
CA ILE A 122 17.13 1.43 13.66
C ILE A 122 17.53 1.10 12.23
N PHE A 123 18.82 1.17 11.91
CA PHE A 123 19.32 0.92 10.56
C PHE A 123 20.57 0.07 10.59
N THR A 124 20.72 -0.79 9.60
CA THR A 124 21.94 -1.55 9.39
C THR A 124 23.07 -0.60 9.00
N ILE A 125 24.16 -0.60 9.77
CA ILE A 125 25.38 0.16 9.50
C ILE A 125 26.54 -0.81 9.32
N LYS A 126 27.31 -0.61 8.26
CA LYS A 126 28.60 -1.27 8.04
C LYS A 126 29.69 -0.27 8.39
N SER A 127 30.43 -0.55 9.44
CA SER A 127 31.56 0.27 9.88
C SER A 127 32.87 -0.47 9.77
N GLN A 128 33.95 0.26 9.54
CA GLN A 128 35.29 -0.32 9.53
C GLN A 128 35.83 -0.41 10.96
N ASN A 129 36.42 -1.54 11.32
CA ASN A 129 37.13 -1.67 12.60
C ASN A 129 38.30 -0.67 12.70
N THR A 130 38.82 -0.47 13.91
CA THR A 130 39.89 0.51 14.20
C THR A 130 41.13 0.30 13.33
N ASP A 131 41.43 -0.96 13.00
CA ASP A 131 42.60 -1.37 12.21
C ASP A 131 42.35 -1.33 10.70
N LYS A 132 41.14 -0.97 10.27
CA LYS A 132 40.67 -0.93 8.87
C LYS A 132 40.76 -2.25 8.11
N THR A 133 40.90 -3.36 8.81
CA THR A 133 41.05 -4.70 8.24
C THR A 133 39.72 -5.39 7.98
N GLU A 134 38.66 -5.04 8.73
CA GLU A 134 37.37 -5.72 8.67
C GLU A 134 36.19 -4.74 8.68
N TRP A 135 35.11 -5.16 8.01
CA TRP A 135 33.81 -4.48 8.05
C TRP A 135 32.89 -5.17 9.05
N ILE A 136 32.48 -4.44 10.08
CA ILE A 136 31.56 -4.88 11.11
C ILE A 136 30.17 -4.36 10.76
N THR A 137 29.17 -5.24 10.79
CA THR A 137 27.76 -4.87 10.60
C THR A 137 27.09 -4.76 11.96
N SER A 138 26.40 -3.65 12.23
CA SER A 138 25.59 -3.43 13.44
C SER A 138 24.24 -2.80 13.10
N GLU A 139 23.27 -2.94 14.00
CA GLU A 139 21.99 -2.21 13.92
C GLU A 139 22.09 -0.98 14.84
N GLU A 140 22.02 0.21 14.27
CA GLU A 140 22.23 1.48 14.98
C GLU A 140 20.98 2.35 14.94
N LYS A 141 20.68 3.01 16.07
CA LYS A 141 19.63 4.04 16.08
C LYS A 141 20.18 5.33 15.46
N LEU A 142 19.62 5.73 14.33
CA LEU A 142 20.04 6.95 13.64
C LEU A 142 19.12 8.13 14.00
N ASP A 143 19.64 9.34 13.89
CA ASP A 143 18.85 10.56 14.03
C ASP A 143 18.32 11.05 12.68
N VAL A 144 17.17 11.73 12.70
CA VAL A 144 16.66 12.47 11.56
C VAL A 144 17.59 13.62 11.16
N CYS A 145 17.70 13.92 9.87
CA CYS A 145 18.41 15.10 9.39
C CYS A 145 17.66 16.38 9.79
N LYS A 146 18.30 17.28 10.55
CA LYS A 146 17.72 18.59 10.93
C LYS A 146 17.28 19.42 9.72
N CYS A 147 17.99 19.32 8.59
CA CYS A 147 17.59 19.99 7.35
C CYS A 147 16.30 19.41 6.76
N CYS A 148 15.99 18.13 6.97
CA CYS A 148 14.72 17.55 6.56
C CYS A 148 13.57 18.10 7.40
N LEU A 149 13.74 18.20 8.72
CA LEU A 149 12.73 18.81 9.59
C LEU A 149 12.42 20.25 9.18
N ASP A 150 13.46 21.01 8.84
CA ASP A 150 13.34 22.39 8.34
C ASP A 150 12.63 22.44 6.97
N THR A 151 13.02 21.59 6.02
CA THR A 151 12.42 21.52 4.67
C THR A 151 10.94 21.16 4.72
N LEU A 152 10.55 20.29 5.65
CA LEU A 152 9.16 19.86 5.86
C LEU A 152 8.38 20.81 6.78
N ASN A 153 9.06 21.79 7.39
CA ASN A 153 8.54 22.61 8.48
C ASN A 153 7.84 21.76 9.57
N TRP A 154 8.44 20.61 9.92
CA TRP A 154 7.82 19.61 10.79
C TRP A 154 7.47 20.20 12.16
N LYS A 155 6.18 20.22 12.53
CA LYS A 155 5.70 20.83 13.77
C LYS A 155 6.20 22.27 13.99
N ASN A 156 6.28 23.06 12.92
CA ASN A 156 6.83 24.41 12.93
C ASN A 156 8.33 24.48 13.26
N TYR A 157 9.12 23.51 12.78
CA TYR A 157 10.56 23.47 12.99
C TYR A 157 11.28 24.76 12.61
N SER A 158 10.70 25.66 11.81
CA SER A 158 11.36 26.91 11.39
C SER A 158 11.35 28.05 12.42
N LYS A 159 10.66 27.93 13.57
CA LYS A 159 10.46 29.03 14.55
C LYS A 159 11.67 29.32 15.43
N GLU A 160 11.71 28.75 16.65
CA GLU A 160 12.70 29.09 17.69
C GLU A 160 13.72 27.98 17.94
N TYR A 161 14.95 28.35 18.34
CA TYR A 161 16.04 27.39 18.58
C TYR A 161 15.70 26.38 19.70
N ARG A 162 15.09 26.84 20.80
CA ARG A 162 14.74 25.96 21.93
C ARG A 162 13.66 24.95 21.55
N GLU A 163 12.69 25.35 20.72
CA GLU A 163 11.67 24.45 20.18
C GLU A 163 12.27 23.46 19.17
N LYS A 164 13.22 23.90 18.33
CA LYS A 164 13.94 23.03 17.38
C LYS A 164 14.64 21.86 18.06
N ASP A 165 15.32 22.08 19.18
CA ASP A 165 16.02 21.01 19.88
C ASP A 165 15.04 20.01 20.52
N ASN A 166 13.92 20.49 21.05
CA ASN A 166 12.86 19.61 21.57
C ASN A 166 12.18 18.80 20.45
N ILE A 167 11.81 19.43 19.33
CA ILE A 167 11.22 18.73 18.17
C ILE A 167 12.18 17.70 17.60
N PHE A 168 13.48 18.02 17.56
CA PHE A 168 14.50 17.10 17.08
C PHE A 168 14.69 15.90 18.02
N SER A 169 14.78 16.12 19.33
CA SER A 169 15.02 15.04 20.30
C SER A 169 13.80 14.13 20.51
N THR A 170 12.61 14.65 20.27
CA THR A 170 11.33 13.90 20.40
C THR A 170 10.80 13.39 19.06
N PHE A 171 11.56 13.52 17.98
CA PHE A 171 11.14 13.06 16.66
C PHE A 171 10.91 11.53 16.64
N ASP A 172 9.77 11.12 16.11
CA ASP A 172 9.39 9.72 15.96
C ASP A 172 9.02 9.39 14.51
N LEU A 173 9.61 8.31 13.99
CA LEU A 173 9.38 7.88 12.62
C LEU A 173 7.98 7.31 12.40
N LYS A 174 7.37 6.69 13.42
CA LYS A 174 6.00 6.18 13.29
C LYS A 174 5.00 7.33 13.20
N GLU A 175 5.20 8.38 14.01
CA GLU A 175 4.45 9.63 13.89
C GLU A 175 4.66 10.29 12.52
N PHE A 176 5.90 10.33 12.02
CA PHE A 176 6.15 10.85 10.68
C PHE A 176 5.35 10.08 9.61
N PHE A 177 5.38 8.75 9.63
CA PHE A 177 4.66 7.94 8.64
C PHE A 177 3.13 7.92 8.84
N SER A 178 2.61 8.32 10.01
CA SER A 178 1.16 8.51 10.17
C SER A 178 0.67 9.78 9.46
N VAL A 179 1.50 10.83 9.43
CA VAL A 179 1.23 12.07 8.68
C VAL A 179 1.58 11.90 7.20
N TYR A 180 2.65 11.17 6.90
CA TYR A 180 3.17 10.91 5.56
C TYR A 180 3.23 9.40 5.27
N PRO A 181 2.10 8.74 4.93
CA PRO A 181 2.06 7.29 4.70
C PRO A 181 3.12 6.77 3.71
N ASN A 182 3.70 5.62 4.00
CA ASN A 182 4.73 4.98 3.16
C ASN A 182 4.20 4.52 1.77
N SER A 183 2.90 4.41 1.61
CA SER A 183 2.20 4.00 0.39
C SER A 183 1.34 5.16 -0.14
N ALA A 184 1.45 5.45 -1.44
CA ALA A 184 0.55 6.40 -2.11
C ALA A 184 -0.90 5.90 -2.21
N THR A 185 -1.12 4.60 -2.03
CA THR A 185 -2.44 4.01 -1.77
C THR A 185 -2.75 4.15 -0.30
N THR A 186 -3.69 5.04 0.04
CA THR A 186 -4.27 5.28 1.36
C THR A 186 -5.06 4.08 1.92
N TYR A 187 -4.84 2.87 1.42
CA TYR A 187 -5.49 1.67 1.93
C TYR A 187 -4.78 1.19 3.18
N ASN A 188 -5.12 1.82 4.30
CA ASN A 188 -4.91 1.24 5.62
C ASN A 188 -5.96 0.14 5.77
N ALA A 189 -5.59 -1.10 5.46
CA ALA A 189 -6.46 -2.23 5.77
C ALA A 189 -6.70 -2.24 7.28
N GLU A 190 -7.94 -1.98 7.73
CA GLU A 190 -8.32 -2.04 9.15
C GLU A 190 -8.03 -3.43 9.76
N HIS A 191 -7.87 -4.43 8.88
CA HIS A 191 -7.59 -5.81 9.21
C HIS A 191 -6.53 -6.41 8.27
N ASN A 192 -5.72 -7.33 8.81
CA ASN A 192 -4.80 -8.15 8.02
C ASN A 192 -5.42 -9.52 7.71
N ASP A 193 -4.67 -10.38 7.03
CA ASP A 193 -5.04 -11.76 6.69
C ASP A 193 -5.49 -12.60 7.90
N ILE A 194 -5.02 -12.27 9.10
CA ILE A 194 -5.36 -12.96 10.35
C ILE A 194 -6.55 -12.31 11.06
N THR A 195 -6.66 -10.97 11.05
CA THR A 195 -7.65 -10.22 11.83
C THR A 195 -8.90 -9.82 11.05
N ALA A 196 -8.95 -10.08 9.75
CA ALA A 196 -10.11 -9.77 8.92
C ALA A 196 -11.32 -10.58 9.36
N PRO A 197 -12.44 -9.93 9.73
CA PRO A 197 -13.66 -10.65 10.03
C PRO A 197 -14.15 -11.36 8.76
N ILE A 198 -14.64 -12.59 8.92
CA ILE A 198 -15.21 -13.35 7.80
C ILE A 198 -16.32 -12.50 7.16
N ASN A 199 -16.25 -12.29 5.84
CA ASN A 199 -17.29 -11.62 5.06
C ASN A 199 -18.46 -12.58 4.80
N ASP A 200 -19.12 -12.96 5.88
CA ASP A 200 -20.31 -13.79 5.89
C ASP A 200 -21.43 -13.08 6.66
N TYR A 201 -22.67 -13.51 6.43
CA TYR A 201 -23.81 -12.98 7.17
C TYR A 201 -23.67 -13.31 8.65
N SER A 202 -23.93 -12.33 9.50
CA SER A 202 -24.02 -12.59 10.94
C SER A 202 -25.12 -13.62 11.21
N LYS A 203 -24.96 -14.44 12.26
CA LYS A 203 -25.94 -15.49 12.62
C LYS A 203 -27.37 -14.95 12.80
N ASN A 204 -27.50 -13.67 13.17
CA ASN A 204 -28.76 -12.97 13.38
C ASN A 204 -29.18 -12.08 12.18
N PHE A 205 -28.55 -12.20 11.02
CA PHE A 205 -28.83 -11.33 9.87
C PHE A 205 -30.30 -11.37 9.43
N GLN A 206 -30.99 -12.52 9.56
CA GLN A 206 -32.42 -12.61 9.26
C GLN A 206 -33.26 -11.66 10.14
N ILE A 207 -32.88 -11.47 11.40
CA ILE A 207 -33.53 -10.55 12.35
C ILE A 207 -33.21 -9.10 11.95
N ILE A 208 -31.92 -8.79 11.73
CA ILE A 208 -31.44 -7.46 11.34
C ILE A 208 -32.11 -7.01 10.03
N SER A 209 -32.13 -7.89 9.03
CA SER A 209 -32.75 -7.64 7.73
C SER A 209 -34.24 -7.35 7.84
N LYS A 210 -34.95 -8.08 8.71
CA LYS A 210 -36.38 -7.84 8.95
C LYS A 210 -36.59 -6.50 9.65
N GLN A 211 -35.87 -6.23 10.74
CA GLN A 211 -35.96 -4.97 11.50
C GLN A 211 -35.63 -3.76 10.64
N TYR A 212 -34.62 -3.85 9.77
CA TYR A 212 -34.27 -2.76 8.86
C TYR A 212 -35.40 -2.49 7.87
N ARG A 213 -35.94 -3.54 7.20
CA ARG A 213 -37.06 -3.41 6.26
C ARG A 213 -38.33 -2.86 6.91
N GLU A 214 -38.62 -3.24 8.15
CA GLU A 214 -39.70 -2.66 8.95
C GLU A 214 -39.46 -1.17 9.24
N SER A 215 -38.22 -0.79 9.57
CA SER A 215 -37.88 0.61 9.88
C SER A 215 -38.01 1.58 8.69
N VAL A 216 -38.04 1.05 7.46
CA VAL A 216 -38.26 1.81 6.21
C VAL A 216 -39.62 1.50 5.58
N ASN A 217 -40.57 1.02 6.38
CA ASN A 217 -41.96 0.74 5.98
C ASN A 217 -42.08 -0.18 4.75
N TRP A 218 -41.19 -1.17 4.63
CA TRP A 218 -41.15 -2.10 3.50
C TRP A 218 -41.08 -1.41 2.13
N GLN A 219 -40.51 -0.21 2.08
CA GLN A 219 -40.37 0.58 0.87
C GLN A 219 -38.98 0.38 0.26
N CYS A 220 -38.92 0.26 -1.07
CA CYS A 220 -37.64 0.29 -1.78
C CYS A 220 -37.05 1.70 -1.72
N GLU A 221 -35.83 1.84 -1.21
CA GLU A 221 -35.15 3.12 -1.04
C GLU A 221 -34.57 3.70 -2.34
N ILE A 222 -34.80 3.05 -3.50
CA ILE A 222 -34.46 3.59 -4.83
C ILE A 222 -35.71 4.00 -5.61
N CYS A 223 -36.63 3.06 -5.84
CA CYS A 223 -37.81 3.31 -6.68
C CYS A 223 -39.09 3.60 -5.89
N ASN A 224 -39.01 3.65 -4.56
CA ASN A 224 -40.13 3.99 -3.67
C ASN A 224 -41.34 3.05 -3.73
N ILE A 225 -41.24 1.89 -4.39
CA ILE A 225 -42.32 0.90 -4.40
C ILE A 225 -42.53 0.34 -3.00
N SER A 226 -43.78 0.32 -2.54
CA SER A 226 -44.17 -0.30 -1.27
C SER A 226 -44.42 -1.80 -1.43
N LEU A 227 -43.77 -2.60 -0.59
CA LEU A 227 -43.88 -4.07 -0.54
C LEU A 227 -44.33 -4.56 0.84
N GLU A 228 -45.17 -3.76 1.52
CA GLU A 228 -45.66 -4.01 2.88
C GLU A 228 -46.60 -5.23 2.99
N ARG A 229 -47.34 -5.55 1.92
CA ARG A 229 -48.25 -6.69 1.90
C ARG A 229 -47.46 -7.99 2.02
N LYS A 230 -47.83 -8.86 2.98
CA LYS A 230 -47.11 -10.08 3.38
C LYS A 230 -46.58 -10.96 2.23
N ASN A 231 -47.34 -11.09 1.14
CA ASN A 231 -46.95 -11.88 -0.04
C ASN A 231 -45.90 -11.20 -0.94
N LEU A 232 -45.66 -9.91 -0.74
CA LEU A 232 -44.71 -9.06 -1.47
C LEU A 232 -43.40 -8.83 -0.71
N ASN A 233 -43.38 -8.99 0.61
CA ASN A 233 -42.19 -8.81 1.47
C ASN A 233 -40.97 -9.61 0.99
N GLN A 234 -41.20 -10.77 0.36
CA GLN A 234 -40.15 -11.62 -0.22
C GLN A 234 -39.36 -10.95 -1.36
N PHE A 235 -39.90 -9.90 -1.98
CA PHE A 235 -39.24 -9.17 -3.07
C PHE A 235 -38.46 -7.95 -2.58
N LEU A 236 -38.45 -7.66 -1.28
CA LEU A 236 -37.64 -6.60 -0.68
C LEU A 236 -36.45 -7.21 0.05
N HIS A 237 -35.25 -6.90 -0.41
CA HIS A 237 -33.99 -7.40 0.12
C HIS A 237 -33.24 -6.29 0.86
N VAL A 238 -32.29 -6.68 1.71
CA VAL A 238 -31.33 -5.74 2.30
C VAL A 238 -30.00 -5.90 1.58
N HIS A 239 -29.47 -4.79 1.09
CA HIS A 239 -28.19 -4.67 0.40
C HIS A 239 -27.18 -3.98 1.31
N HIS A 240 -25.98 -4.54 1.42
CA HIS A 240 -24.84 -3.90 2.08
C HIS A 240 -24.11 -3.03 1.07
N ARG A 241 -24.11 -1.71 1.26
CA ARG A 241 -23.54 -0.74 0.32
C ARG A 241 -22.05 -0.95 0.10
N ASP A 242 -21.32 -1.35 1.13
CA ASP A 242 -19.89 -1.66 1.10
C ASP A 242 -19.54 -3.11 0.68
N ARG A 243 -20.55 -3.94 0.40
CA ARG A 243 -20.43 -5.37 0.09
C ARG A 243 -19.81 -6.24 1.20
N GLN A 244 -19.78 -5.73 2.44
CA GLN A 244 -19.34 -6.45 3.63
C GLN A 244 -20.57 -6.97 4.39
N LYS A 245 -20.89 -8.26 4.22
CA LYS A 245 -22.07 -8.95 4.80
C LYS A 245 -22.09 -8.94 6.32
N ASN A 246 -20.93 -8.74 6.94
CA ASN A 246 -20.76 -8.63 8.39
C ASN A 246 -20.98 -7.20 8.91
N ASN A 247 -20.98 -6.18 8.04
CA ASN A 247 -21.15 -4.78 8.44
C ASN A 247 -22.64 -4.39 8.49
N ASN A 248 -23.28 -4.69 9.63
CA ASN A 248 -24.71 -4.44 9.85
C ASN A 248 -25.04 -3.02 10.35
N LYS A 249 -24.16 -2.03 10.18
CA LYS A 249 -24.46 -0.63 10.53
C LYS A 249 -25.64 -0.14 9.70
N LYS A 250 -26.61 0.54 10.34
CA LYS A 250 -27.84 1.01 9.67
C LYS A 250 -27.56 1.81 8.39
N ASP A 251 -26.57 2.71 8.44
CA ASP A 251 -26.19 3.56 7.30
C ASP A 251 -25.52 2.78 6.15
N ASN A 252 -25.05 1.56 6.40
CA ASN A 252 -24.51 0.66 5.40
C ASN A 252 -25.57 -0.26 4.77
N LEU A 253 -26.74 -0.38 5.40
CA LEU A 253 -27.84 -1.18 4.87
C LEU A 253 -28.70 -0.34 3.91
N GLN A 254 -29.35 -1.01 2.96
CA GLN A 254 -30.32 -0.39 2.07
C GLN A 254 -31.40 -1.40 1.67
N ALA A 255 -32.67 -1.04 1.78
CA ALA A 255 -33.80 -1.87 1.39
C ALA A 255 -34.10 -1.67 -0.09
N LEU A 256 -33.87 -2.72 -0.88
CA LEU A 256 -34.02 -2.68 -2.34
C LEU A 256 -35.02 -3.74 -2.78
N CYS A 257 -35.93 -3.38 -3.70
CA CYS A 257 -36.71 -4.40 -4.39
C CYS A 257 -35.78 -5.26 -5.26
N ILE A 258 -36.17 -6.50 -5.54
CA ILE A 258 -35.32 -7.46 -6.27
C ILE A 258 -34.82 -6.93 -7.62
N GLU A 259 -35.62 -6.10 -8.30
CA GLU A 259 -35.21 -5.43 -9.54
C GLU A 259 -34.11 -4.39 -9.30
N CYS A 260 -34.33 -3.44 -8.39
CA CYS A 260 -33.31 -2.44 -8.02
C CYS A 260 -32.04 -3.08 -7.46
N HIS A 261 -32.18 -4.20 -6.74
CA HIS A 261 -31.07 -4.97 -6.21
C HIS A 261 -30.28 -5.66 -7.34
N SER A 262 -30.97 -6.28 -8.32
CA SER A 262 -30.31 -6.92 -9.47
C SER A 262 -29.56 -5.95 -10.38
N ASN A 263 -29.89 -4.66 -10.29
CA ASN A 263 -29.24 -3.57 -11.01
C ASN A 263 -28.07 -2.94 -10.24
N GLN A 264 -27.79 -3.37 -8.99
CA GLN A 264 -26.56 -2.98 -8.31
C GLN A 264 -25.35 -3.66 -8.94
N ASP A 265 -24.20 -3.00 -8.88
CA ASP A 265 -22.93 -3.54 -9.39
C ASP A 265 -22.64 -4.92 -8.79
N ASP A 266 -22.13 -5.83 -9.62
CA ASP A 266 -21.73 -7.21 -9.23
C ASP A 266 -22.90 -8.16 -8.86
N HIS A 267 -24.16 -7.76 -9.08
CA HIS A 267 -25.35 -8.59 -8.85
C HIS A 267 -25.94 -9.18 -10.14
N GLY A 268 -25.10 -9.32 -11.19
CA GLY A 268 -25.50 -9.85 -12.50
C GLY A 268 -26.12 -11.25 -12.45
N HIS A 269 -25.72 -12.07 -11.47
CA HIS A 269 -26.28 -13.40 -11.23
C HIS A 269 -27.78 -13.38 -10.86
N MET A 270 -28.31 -12.26 -10.37
CA MET A 270 -29.73 -12.13 -10.02
C MET A 270 -30.63 -11.78 -11.21
N LYS A 271 -30.07 -11.32 -12.33
CA LYS A 271 -30.81 -10.81 -13.50
C LYS A 271 -31.66 -11.86 -14.21
N ASN A 272 -31.34 -13.15 -14.04
CA ASN A 272 -32.07 -14.27 -14.65
C ASN A 272 -32.91 -15.08 -13.64
N SER A 273 -33.16 -14.55 -12.45
CA SER A 273 -33.91 -15.28 -11.42
C SER A 273 -35.42 -15.35 -11.74
N LEU A 274 -36.04 -16.52 -11.50
CA LEU A 274 -37.50 -16.72 -11.60
C LEU A 274 -38.27 -15.73 -10.71
N GLN A 275 -37.68 -15.37 -9.58
CA GLN A 275 -38.24 -14.42 -8.62
C GLN A 275 -38.29 -12.99 -9.19
N LEU A 276 -37.24 -12.55 -9.91
CA LEU A 276 -37.22 -11.24 -10.56
C LEU A 276 -38.27 -11.16 -11.68
N MET A 277 -38.37 -12.20 -12.51
CA MET A 277 -39.38 -12.24 -13.58
C MET A 277 -40.81 -12.16 -13.02
N SER A 278 -41.06 -12.88 -11.93
CA SER A 278 -42.35 -12.82 -11.21
C SER A 278 -42.63 -11.41 -10.66
N PHE A 279 -41.61 -10.78 -10.06
CA PHE A 279 -41.74 -9.44 -9.51
C PHE A 279 -42.02 -8.38 -10.58
N ILE A 280 -41.35 -8.46 -11.74
CA ILE A 280 -41.57 -7.50 -12.85
C ILE A 280 -43.03 -7.53 -13.31
N LYS A 281 -43.66 -8.70 -13.37
CA LYS A 281 -45.08 -8.84 -13.70
C LYS A 281 -45.96 -8.17 -12.64
N ILE A 282 -45.74 -8.49 -11.36
CA ILE A 282 -46.48 -7.92 -10.23
C ILE A 282 -46.35 -6.39 -10.21
N LYS A 283 -45.15 -5.87 -10.40
CA LYS A 283 -44.87 -4.43 -10.43
C LYS A 283 -45.65 -3.71 -11.54
N LYS A 284 -45.72 -4.29 -12.74
CA LYS A 284 -46.52 -3.73 -13.85
C LYS A 284 -48.00 -3.64 -13.50
N ASP A 285 -48.55 -4.69 -12.89
CA ASP A 285 -49.95 -4.71 -12.47
C ASP A 285 -50.24 -3.65 -11.39
N MET A 286 -49.34 -3.49 -10.41
CA MET A 286 -49.44 -2.48 -9.35
C MET A 286 -49.42 -1.05 -9.90
N VAL A 287 -48.53 -0.75 -10.85
CA VAL A 287 -48.45 0.57 -11.49
C VAL A 287 -49.70 0.85 -12.34
N SER A 288 -50.22 -0.16 -13.03
CA SER A 288 -51.40 -0.01 -13.90
C SER A 288 -52.67 0.24 -13.08
N ALA A 289 -52.81 -0.42 -11.92
CA ALA A 289 -53.90 -0.19 -10.98
C ALA A 289 -53.84 1.22 -10.35
N ALA A 290 -52.64 1.70 -10.00
CA ALA A 290 -52.45 3.04 -9.43
C ALA A 290 -52.79 4.17 -10.41
N ASN A 291 -52.59 3.97 -11.73
CA ASN A 291 -52.95 4.95 -12.76
C ASN A 291 -54.43 4.89 -13.18
N SER A 292 -55.17 3.88 -12.74
CA SER A 292 -56.60 3.69 -13.04
C SER A 292 -57.51 4.07 -11.86
N SER A 293 -56.93 4.54 -10.76
CA SER A 293 -57.60 4.94 -9.51
C SER A 293 -57.43 6.43 -9.27
#